data_AF-A0A3A0CEX5-F1
#
_entry.id   AF-A0A3A0CEX5-F1
#
_cell.length_a   1.000
_cell.length_b   1.000
_cell.length_c   1.000
_cell.angle_alpha   90.00
_cell.angle_beta   90.00
_cell.angle_gamma   90.00
#
_symmetry.space_group_name_H-M   'P 1'
#
loop_
_entity.id
_entity.type
_entity.pdbx_description
1 polymer ?
#
loop_
_entity_poly.entity_id
_entity_poly.type
_entity_poly.pdbx_seq_one_letter_code
_entity_poly.pdbx_strand_id
1 'polypeptide(L)'
;MTHELTIEYGDDLLLALNLSAKEFNKEARFVLFAKLYELGRISSGKAAHYCGMARVDFLLSLARIGVPMSNLSAEDLEEDMKFARG
;
A
#
# COMPACT_ATOMS: atom_id res chain seq x y z
N MET A 1 3.59 -10.51 -16.81
CA MET A 1 3.67 -11.74 -15.99
C MET A 1 3.25 -11.39 -14.57
N THR A 2 2.56 -12.28 -13.88
CA THR A 2 2.14 -12.10 -12.48
C THR A 2 3.05 -12.90 -11.55
N HIS A 3 3.35 -12.34 -10.38
CA HIS A 3 4.16 -12.98 -9.34
C HIS A 3 3.37 -13.02 -8.04
N GLU A 4 3.58 -14.07 -7.23
CA GLU A 4 2.95 -14.26 -5.94
C GLU A 4 4.01 -14.18 -4.83
N LEU A 5 3.63 -13.54 -3.72
CA LEU A 5 4.43 -13.46 -2.50
C LEU A 5 3.67 -14.17 -1.38
N THR A 6 4.25 -15.24 -0.86
CA THR A 6 3.70 -16.00 0.28
C THR A 6 4.48 -15.68 1.53
N ILE A 7 3.77 -15.33 2.61
CA ILE A 7 4.35 -15.06 3.93
C ILE A 7 3.66 -16.00 4.91
N GLU A 8 4.44 -16.83 5.60
CA GLU A 8 3.93 -17.71 6.64
C GLU A 8 3.69 -16.90 7.92
N TYR A 9 2.52 -17.12 8.54
CA TYR A 9 2.15 -16.55 9.83
C TYR A 9 1.23 -17.52 10.57
N GLY A 10 1.26 -17.47 11.90
CA GLY A 10 0.44 -18.33 12.75
C GLY A 10 -0.89 -17.69 13.16
N ASP A 11 -1.78 -18.51 13.71
CA ASP A 11 -3.05 -18.07 14.29
C ASP A 11 -2.86 -17.13 15.48
N ASP A 12 -1.72 -17.22 16.17
CA ASP A 12 -1.34 -16.32 17.27
C ASP A 12 -1.30 -14.85 16.81
N LEU A 13 -0.81 -14.58 15.60
CA LEU A 13 -0.82 -13.25 15.02
C LEU A 13 -2.25 -12.78 14.71
N LEU A 14 -3.07 -13.65 14.12
CA LEU A 14 -4.47 -13.34 13.80
C LEU A 14 -5.27 -13.02 15.07
N LEU A 15 -5.05 -13.79 16.13
CA LEU A 15 -5.64 -13.58 17.46
C LEU A 15 -5.16 -12.27 18.09
N ALA A 16 -3.85 -11.98 18.04
CA ALA A 16 -3.28 -10.75 18.59
C ALA A 16 -3.83 -9.49 17.90
N LEU A 17 -4.10 -9.58 16.59
CA LEU A 17 -4.65 -8.48 15.79
C LEU A 17 -6.19 -8.45 15.78
N ASN A 18 -6.86 -9.48 16.29
CA ASN A 18 -8.30 -9.68 16.18
C ASN A 18 -8.82 -9.56 14.74
N LEU A 19 -8.14 -10.22 13.80
CA LEU A 19 -8.46 -10.22 12.38
C LEU A 19 -8.65 -11.65 11.87
N SER A 20 -9.56 -11.85 10.94
CA SER A 20 -9.55 -13.04 10.09
C SER A 20 -8.33 -13.02 9.14
N ALA A 21 -7.92 -14.20 8.66
CA ALA A 21 -6.84 -14.30 7.66
C ALA A 21 -7.11 -13.43 6.41
N LYS A 22 -8.38 -13.31 6.00
CA LYS A 22 -8.78 -12.47 4.86
C LYS A 22 -8.57 -10.98 5.13
N GLU A 23 -8.90 -10.51 6.33
CA GLU A 23 -8.70 -9.12 6.73
C GLU A 23 -7.21 -8.82 6.88
N PHE A 24 -6.47 -9.72 7.53
CA PHE A 24 -5.02 -9.60 7.65
C PHE A 24 -4.33 -9.54 6.27
N ASN A 25 -4.69 -10.41 5.33
CA ASN A 25 -4.11 -10.38 3.98
C ASN A 25 -4.37 -9.05 3.24
N LYS A 26 -5.53 -8.41 3.47
CA LYS A 26 -5.82 -7.08 2.93
C LYS A 26 -4.99 -6.00 3.61
N GLU A 27 -4.90 -6.06 4.93
CA GLU A 27 -4.13 -5.10 5.75
C GLU A 27 -2.63 -5.19 5.42
N ALA A 28 -2.06 -6.39 5.39
CA ALA A 28 -0.66 -6.64 5.06
C ALA A 28 -0.31 -6.14 3.65
N ARG A 29 -1.18 -6.38 2.67
CA ARG A 29 -1.05 -5.83 1.31
C ARG A 29 -1.05 -4.30 1.33
N PHE A 30 -1.99 -3.68 2.03
CA PHE A 30 -2.06 -2.23 2.16
C PHE A 30 -0.78 -1.66 2.78
N VAL A 31 -0.37 -2.18 3.95
CA VAL A 31 0.82 -1.72 4.67
C VAL A 31 2.09 -1.89 3.82
N LEU A 32 2.26 -3.00 3.10
CA LEU A 32 3.41 -3.22 2.22
C LEU A 32 3.53 -2.13 1.15
N PHE A 33 2.46 -1.90 0.38
CA PHE A 33 2.49 -0.93 -0.72
C PHE A 33 2.46 0.51 -0.22
N ALA A 34 1.82 0.77 0.93
CA ALA A 34 1.92 2.05 1.60
C ALA A 34 3.35 2.35 2.05
N LYS A 35 4.08 1.35 2.57
CA LYS A 35 5.48 1.54 2.98
C LYS A 35 6.39 1.81 1.78
N LEU A 36 6.17 1.13 0.66
CA LEU A 36 6.92 1.38 -0.58
C LEU A 36 6.65 2.78 -1.15
N TYR A 37 5.41 3.28 -1.05
CA TYR A 37 5.07 4.65 -1.41
C TYR A 37 5.72 5.68 -0.46
N GLU A 38 5.62 5.47 0.86
CA GLU A 38 6.25 6.33 1.87
C GLU A 38 7.76 6.45 1.66
N LEU A 39 8.41 5.37 1.19
CA LEU A 39 9.84 5.34 0.86
C LEU A 39 10.18 5.94 -0.52
N GLY A 40 9.20 6.48 -1.26
CA GLY A 40 9.39 7.03 -2.61
C GLY A 40 9.81 6.00 -3.66
N ARG A 41 9.50 4.70 -3.45
CA ARG A 41 9.94 3.61 -4.35
C ARG A 41 8.92 3.28 -5.43
N ILE A 42 7.67 3.60 -5.17
CA ILE A 42 6.56 3.47 -6.12
C ILE A 42 5.63 4.67 -5.95
N SER A 43 4.94 5.03 -7.03
CA SER A 43 3.97 6.11 -6.97
C SER A 43 2.67 5.70 -6.29
N SER A 44 1.88 6.69 -5.84
CA SER A 44 0.58 6.47 -5.20
C SER A 44 -0.41 5.71 -6.09
N GLY A 45 -0.39 5.95 -7.42
CA GLY A 45 -1.22 5.21 -8.37
C GLY A 45 -0.86 3.72 -8.45
N LYS A 46 0.44 3.40 -8.46
CA LYS A 46 0.94 2.02 -8.50
C LYS A 46 0.65 1.29 -7.19
N ALA A 47 0.84 1.94 -6.05
CA ALA A 47 0.49 1.40 -4.75
C ALA A 47 -1.02 1.08 -4.66
N ALA A 48 -1.88 2.05 -5.01
CA ALA A 48 -3.33 1.88 -5.01
C ALA A 48 -3.80 0.73 -5.91
N HIS A 49 -3.21 0.60 -7.11
CA HIS A 49 -3.50 -0.49 -8.04
C HIS A 49 -3.26 -1.86 -7.41
N TYR A 50 -2.11 -2.08 -6.77
CA TYR A 50 -1.82 -3.37 -6.13
C TYR A 50 -2.67 -3.64 -4.89
N CYS A 51 -3.11 -2.59 -4.19
CA CYS A 51 -4.08 -2.68 -3.10
C CYS A 51 -5.52 -2.95 -3.59
N GLY A 52 -5.79 -2.84 -4.90
CA GLY A 52 -7.15 -2.93 -5.44
C GLY A 52 -8.04 -1.76 -5.03
N MET A 53 -7.45 -0.57 -4.87
CA MET A 53 -8.12 0.64 -4.38
C MET A 53 -8.08 1.73 -5.45
N ALA A 54 -9.05 2.65 -5.42
CA ALA A 54 -8.91 3.91 -6.14
C ALA A 54 -7.77 4.73 -5.51
N ARG A 55 -7.06 5.52 -6.32
CA ARG A 55 -5.93 6.34 -5.85
C ARG A 55 -6.31 7.23 -4.68
N VAL A 56 -7.46 7.90 -4.76
CA VAL A 56 -7.95 8.80 -3.70
C VAL A 56 -8.21 8.03 -2.41
N ASP A 57 -8.86 6.87 -2.47
CA ASP A 57 -9.15 6.03 -1.30
C ASP A 57 -7.87 5.52 -0.63
N PHE A 58 -6.87 5.14 -1.44
CA PHE A 58 -5.56 4.74 -0.93
C PHE A 58 -4.90 5.87 -0.16
N LEU A 59 -4.83 7.07 -0.76
CA LEU A 59 -4.24 8.24 -0.11
C LEU A 59 -4.95 8.60 1.19
N LEU A 60 -6.29 8.61 1.20
CA LEU A 60 -7.07 8.85 2.41
C LEU A 60 -6.81 7.79 3.50
N SER A 61 -6.51 6.55 3.11
CA SER A 61 -6.24 5.46 4.03
C SER A 61 -4.85 5.53 4.69
N LEU A 62 -3.90 6.29 4.13
CA LEU A 62 -2.53 6.42 4.68
C LEU A 62 -2.52 7.01 6.09
N ALA A 63 -3.45 7.92 6.39
CA ALA A 63 -3.59 8.51 7.71
C ALA A 63 -3.84 7.46 8.81
N ARG A 64 -4.52 6.35 8.48
CA ARG A 64 -4.85 5.28 9.44
C ARG A 64 -3.62 4.55 9.96
N ILE A 65 -2.52 4.54 9.21
CA ILE A 65 -1.26 3.88 9.57
C ILE A 65 -0.15 4.86 9.93
N GLY A 66 -0.49 6.14 10.15
CA GLY A 66 0.47 7.17 10.55
C GLY A 66 1.42 7.62 9.45
N VAL A 67 1.13 7.31 8.18
CA VAL A 67 1.91 7.82 7.05
C VAL A 67 1.44 9.25 6.75
N PRO A 68 2.32 10.26 6.87
CA PRO A 68 1.95 11.64 6.62
C PRO A 68 1.59 11.85 5.14
N MET A 69 0.45 12.49 4.90
CA MET A 69 0.06 12.93 3.55
C MET A 69 1.01 13.99 2.98
N SER A 70 1.93 14.54 3.77
CA SER A 70 2.85 15.61 3.36
C SER A 70 3.90 15.19 2.31
N ASN A 71 3.98 13.91 1.93
CA ASN A 71 4.80 13.47 0.79
C ASN A 71 4.15 13.77 -0.58
N LEU A 72 2.91 14.27 -0.59
CA LEU A 72 2.11 14.48 -1.80
C LEU A 72 2.44 15.73 -2.64
N SER A 73 3.29 16.65 -2.18
CA SER A 73 3.13 18.05 -2.63
C SER A 73 3.87 18.50 -3.88
N ALA A 74 4.85 17.77 -4.44
CA ALA A 74 5.49 18.23 -5.70
C ALA A 74 6.16 17.11 -6.53
N GLU A 75 6.86 16.18 -5.88
CA GLU A 75 7.68 15.17 -6.57
C GLU A 75 6.82 14.02 -7.16
N ASP A 76 5.68 13.72 -6.51
CA ASP A 76 4.72 12.68 -6.94
C ASP A 76 4.10 12.92 -8.32
N LEU A 77 3.92 14.18 -8.74
CA LEU A 77 3.34 14.50 -10.05
C LEU A 77 4.32 14.20 -11.20
N GLU A 78 5.61 14.49 -11.01
CA GLU A 78 6.63 14.20 -12.03
C GLU A 78 6.94 12.70 -12.13
N GLU A 79 6.94 11.98 -11.01
CA GLU A 79 7.15 10.53 -11.02
C GLU A 79 5.93 9.77 -11.55
N ASP A 80 4.69 10.16 -11.18
CA ASP A 80 3.48 9.60 -11.79
C ASP A 80 3.50 9.78 -13.33
N MET A 81 3.99 10.91 -13.83
CA MET A 81 4.12 11.17 -15.28
C MET A 81 5.23 10.33 -15.95
N LYS A 82 6.32 10.01 -15.24
CA LYS A 82 7.40 9.15 -15.75
C LYS A 82 7.00 7.68 -15.78
N PHE A 83 6.28 7.20 -14.76
CA PHE A 83 5.81 5.81 -14.70
C PHE A 83 4.58 5.53 -15.56
N ALA A 84 3.75 6.53 -15.88
CA ALA A 84 2.63 6.36 -16.81
C ALA A 84 3.04 6.17 -18.29
N ARG A 85 4.35 6.25 -18.61
CA ARG A 85 4.90 6.13 -19.96
C ARG A 85 5.81 4.89 -20.18
N GLY A 86 5.90 3.98 -19.20
CA GLY A 86 6.62 2.72 -19.31
C GLY A 86 5.75 1.53 -18.92
#